data_AF-A0A1Y0N514-F1
#
_entry.id   AF-A0A1Y0N514-F1
#
_cell.length_a   1.000
_cell.length_b   1.000
_cell.length_c   1.000
_cell.angle_alpha   90.00
_cell.angle_beta   90.00
_cell.angle_gamma   90.00
#
_symmetry.space_group_name_H-M   'P 1'
#
loop_
_entity.id
_entity.type
_entity.pdbx_description
1 polymer ?
#
loop_
_entity_poly.entity_id
_entity_poly.type
_entity_poly.pdbx_seq_one_letter_code
_entity_poly.pdbx_strand_id
1 'polypeptide(L)'
;MITLNQYVGVHRESPDWTIARQQNASNLLKACAALEAEMSRAGVLFPDNPATKNGVSGQTFGGFRPQDCPQGAPKSSHKEGLAVDRYDPRGEIDAWCMAHPDRLAFHGIFIEHSSKTPGWSHWTIKSPASGNRIFMP
;
A
#
# COMPACT_ATOMS: atom_id res chain seq x y z
N MET A 1 1.64 -1.86 11.94
CA MET A 1 0.38 -2.06 11.18
C MET A 1 -0.37 -0.75 11.05
N ILE A 2 -0.73 -0.37 9.83
CA ILE A 2 -1.58 0.81 9.54
C ILE A 2 -3.03 0.48 9.92
N THR A 3 -3.68 1.38 10.66
CA THR A 3 -5.12 1.32 10.96
C THR A 3 -5.95 1.92 9.83
N LEU A 4 -7.26 1.61 9.78
CA LEU A 4 -8.16 2.19 8.76
C LEU A 4 -8.20 3.72 8.83
N ASN A 5 -8.15 4.30 10.04
CA ASN A 5 -8.12 5.76 10.23
C ASN A 5 -6.81 6.38 9.72
N GLN A 6 -5.67 5.73 9.94
CA GLN A 6 -4.39 6.17 9.39
C GLN A 6 -4.35 6.05 7.86
N TYR A 7 -4.93 4.96 7.33
CA TYR A 7 -5.02 4.71 5.89
C TYR A 7 -5.86 5.75 5.15
N VAL A 8 -7.07 6.05 5.65
CA VAL A 8 -7.94 7.04 4.99
C VAL A 8 -7.49 8.47 5.28
N GLY A 9 -6.89 8.71 6.44
CA GLY A 9 -6.35 9.99 6.85
C GLY A 9 -7.36 11.13 6.75
N VAL A 10 -6.93 12.24 6.15
CA VAL A 10 -7.75 13.45 5.97
C VAL A 10 -8.95 13.25 5.03
N HIS A 11 -9.00 12.14 4.30
CA HIS A 11 -10.05 11.85 3.31
C HIS A 11 -11.24 11.08 3.90
N ARG A 12 -11.30 10.91 5.22
CA ARG A 12 -12.36 10.15 5.90
C ARG A 12 -13.77 10.65 5.60
N GLU A 13 -13.92 11.97 5.47
CA GLU A 13 -15.20 12.64 5.20
C GLU A 13 -15.48 12.82 3.71
N SER A 14 -14.63 12.28 2.83
CA SER A 14 -14.86 12.34 1.38
C SER A 14 -16.12 11.52 1.02
N PRO A 15 -17.00 12.03 0.13
CA PRO A 15 -18.12 11.23 -0.40
C PRO A 15 -17.64 10.00 -1.18
N ASP A 16 -16.39 10.01 -1.64
CA ASP A 16 -15.78 8.86 -2.32
C ASP A 16 -15.38 7.75 -1.36
N TRP A 17 -15.35 7.99 -0.05
CA TRP A 17 -15.05 6.98 0.97
C TRP A 17 -16.26 6.09 1.27
N THR A 18 -16.79 5.48 0.22
CA THR A 18 -17.99 4.65 0.25
C THR A 18 -17.79 3.35 1.05
N ILE A 19 -18.88 2.70 1.46
CA ILE A 19 -18.84 1.41 2.16
C ILE A 19 -18.06 0.35 1.37
N ALA A 20 -18.18 0.32 0.04
CA ALA A 20 -17.43 -0.61 -0.80
C ALA A 20 -15.91 -0.37 -0.70
N ARG A 21 -15.46 0.89 -0.73
CA ARG A 21 -14.03 1.24 -0.61
C ARG A 21 -13.50 1.04 0.81
N GLN A 22 -14.33 1.21 1.82
CA GLN A 22 -14.01 0.84 3.21
C GLN A 22 -13.79 -0.68 3.36
N GLN A 23 -14.63 -1.50 2.71
CA GLN A 23 -14.48 -2.95 2.69
C GLN A 23 -13.21 -3.37 1.95
N ASN A 24 -12.93 -2.77 0.80
CA ASN A 24 -11.69 -2.99 0.06
C ASN A 24 -10.46 -2.66 0.92
N ALA A 25 -10.46 -1.50 1.56
CA ALA A 25 -9.35 -1.08 2.41
C ALA A 25 -9.17 -1.99 3.62
N SER A 26 -10.27 -2.48 4.21
CA SER A 26 -10.21 -3.45 5.30
C SER A 26 -9.58 -4.77 4.85
N ASN A 27 -9.89 -5.24 3.65
CA ASN A 27 -9.29 -6.46 3.08
C ASN A 27 -7.82 -6.26 2.74
N LEU A 28 -7.47 -5.12 2.13
CA LEU A 28 -6.10 -4.71 1.86
C LEU A 28 -5.28 -4.69 3.16
N LEU A 29 -5.73 -3.94 4.18
CA LEU A 29 -4.97 -3.76 5.42
C LEU A 29 -4.80 -5.08 6.19
N LYS A 30 -5.75 -6.02 6.09
CA LYS A 30 -5.59 -7.39 6.63
C LYS A 30 -4.46 -8.15 5.93
N ALA A 31 -4.40 -8.10 4.60
CA ALA A 31 -3.31 -8.73 3.83
C ALA A 31 -1.97 -8.06 4.15
N CYS A 32 -1.93 -6.72 4.17
CA CYS A 32 -0.72 -5.96 4.51
C CYS A 32 -0.23 -6.29 5.92
N ALA A 33 -1.13 -6.33 6.91
CA ALA A 33 -0.82 -6.71 8.28
C ALA A 33 -0.20 -8.10 8.39
N ALA A 34 -0.73 -9.08 7.66
CA ALA A 34 -0.22 -10.45 7.66
C ALA A 34 1.19 -10.53 7.06
N LEU A 35 1.43 -9.83 5.94
CA LEU A 35 2.75 -9.74 5.32
C LEU A 35 3.75 -8.98 6.21
N GLU A 36 3.36 -7.81 6.75
CA GLU A 36 4.16 -7.03 7.69
C GLU A 36 4.62 -7.86 8.91
N ALA A 37 3.71 -8.66 9.48
CA ALA A 37 4.01 -9.52 10.62
C ALA A 37 4.99 -10.65 10.26
N GLU A 38 4.99 -11.14 9.02
CA GLU A 38 5.97 -12.08 8.53
C GLU A 38 7.34 -11.41 8.30
N MET A 39 7.35 -10.28 7.59
CA MET A 39 8.56 -9.51 7.32
C MET A 39 9.25 -9.04 8.61
N SER A 40 8.47 -8.61 9.60
CA SER A 40 9.00 -8.21 10.92
C SER A 40 9.67 -9.37 11.65
N ARG A 41 9.12 -10.59 11.56
CA ARG A 41 9.76 -11.80 12.11
C ARG A 41 11.07 -12.16 11.40
N ALA A 42 11.20 -11.75 10.13
CA ALA A 42 12.44 -11.85 9.36
C ALA A 42 13.40 -10.66 9.58
N GLY A 43 13.08 -9.72 10.47
CA GLY A 43 13.94 -8.60 10.84
C GLY A 43 13.77 -7.33 9.99
N VAL A 44 12.78 -7.27 9.10
CA VAL A 44 12.48 -6.04 8.34
C VAL A 44 11.81 -5.02 9.25
N LEU A 45 12.32 -3.78 9.24
CA LEU A 45 11.78 -2.69 10.03
C LEU A 45 10.69 -1.92 9.26
N PHE A 46 9.64 -1.53 9.98
CA PHE A 46 8.58 -0.68 9.46
C PHE A 46 8.57 0.67 10.20
N PRO A 47 9.41 1.63 9.78
CA PRO A 47 9.44 2.94 10.41
C PRO A 47 8.15 3.73 10.13
N ASP A 48 7.80 4.63 11.03
CA ASP A 48 6.76 5.61 10.79
C ASP A 48 7.30 6.78 9.97
N ASN A 49 6.49 7.22 9.02
CA ASN A 49 6.74 8.41 8.24
C ASN A 49 6.65 9.66 9.13
N PRO A 50 7.68 10.52 9.17
CA PRO A 50 7.67 11.74 9.97
C PRO A 50 6.51 12.70 9.66
N ALA A 51 5.97 12.69 8.44
CA ALA A 51 4.87 13.56 8.04
C ALA A 51 3.51 13.03 8.52
N THR A 52 3.22 11.75 8.30
CA THR A 52 1.92 11.14 8.61
C THR A 52 1.87 10.57 10.03
N LYS A 53 3.01 10.44 10.71
CA LYS A 53 3.18 9.82 12.03
C LYS A 53 2.67 8.38 12.09
N ASN A 54 2.75 7.69 10.96
CA ASN A 54 2.36 6.29 10.81
C ASN A 54 3.07 5.66 9.59
N GLY A 55 2.83 4.39 9.31
CA GLY A 55 3.48 3.66 8.22
C GLY A 55 3.07 4.03 6.78
N VAL A 56 2.10 4.93 6.56
CA VAL A 56 1.68 5.42 5.24
C VAL A 56 2.72 6.41 4.69
N SER A 57 3.18 6.18 3.46
CA SER A 57 4.13 7.05 2.77
C SER A 57 3.51 8.36 2.26
N GLY A 58 4.36 9.31 1.89
CA GLY A 58 3.96 10.62 1.38
C GLY A 58 3.44 11.56 2.47
N GLN A 59 2.50 12.44 2.10
CA GLN A 59 1.91 13.41 3.02
C GLN A 59 0.41 13.15 3.24
N THR A 60 -0.32 12.91 2.15
CA THR A 60 -1.78 12.78 2.17
C THR A 60 -2.30 11.59 1.35
N PHE A 61 -1.64 11.23 0.25
CA PHE A 61 -2.20 10.33 -0.78
C PHE A 61 -1.56 8.93 -0.82
N GLY A 62 -0.74 8.55 0.15
CA GLY A 62 -0.18 7.20 0.23
C GLY A 62 -1.20 6.13 0.64
N GLY A 63 -2.34 6.52 1.21
CA GLY A 63 -3.44 5.63 1.56
C GLY A 63 -4.61 5.74 0.58
N PHE A 64 -5.81 6.05 1.07
CA PHE A 64 -6.96 6.32 0.20
C PHE A 64 -6.78 7.62 -0.61
N ARG A 65 -7.25 7.64 -1.86
CA ARG A 65 -7.31 8.85 -2.69
C ARG A 65 -8.76 9.12 -3.10
N PRO A 66 -9.32 10.33 -2.89
CA PRO A 66 -10.57 10.73 -3.51
C PRO A 66 -10.51 10.65 -5.05
N GLN A 67 -11.67 10.60 -5.72
CA GLN A 67 -11.71 10.41 -7.17
C GLN A 67 -11.15 11.61 -7.93
N ASP A 68 -11.36 12.82 -7.41
CA ASP A 68 -10.84 14.07 -7.95
C ASP A 68 -9.34 14.28 -7.72
N CYS A 69 -8.68 13.40 -6.95
CA CYS A 69 -7.24 13.45 -6.73
C CYS A 69 -6.50 13.43 -8.07
N PRO A 70 -5.62 14.41 -8.37
CA PRO A 70 -4.92 14.48 -9.64
C PRO A 70 -3.81 13.41 -9.78
N GLN A 71 -3.50 12.69 -8.70
CA GLN A 71 -2.43 11.69 -8.67
C GLN A 71 -2.93 10.29 -9.02
N GLY A 72 -2.24 9.67 -9.98
CA GLY A 72 -2.52 8.32 -10.45
C GLY A 72 -3.62 8.25 -11.49
N ALA A 73 -3.77 7.09 -12.12
CA ALA A 73 -4.76 6.87 -13.16
C ALA A 73 -6.21 7.00 -12.63
N PRO A 74 -7.20 7.30 -13.49
CA PRO A 74 -8.61 7.38 -13.10
C PRO A 74 -9.13 6.14 -12.35
N LYS A 75 -8.61 4.95 -12.66
CA LYS A 75 -8.95 3.68 -12.01
C LYS A 75 -7.82 3.14 -11.10
N SER A 76 -7.03 4.05 -10.52
CA SER A 76 -5.96 3.74 -9.59
C SER A 76 -6.46 2.90 -8.41
N SER A 77 -5.65 1.94 -7.96
CA SER A 77 -6.00 1.09 -6.82
C SER A 77 -6.20 1.90 -5.53
N HIS A 78 -5.48 3.00 -5.32
CA HIS A 78 -5.70 3.88 -4.16
C HIS A 78 -7.09 4.50 -4.14
N LYS A 79 -7.61 4.86 -5.32
CA LYS A 79 -8.94 5.44 -5.49
C LYS A 79 -10.06 4.44 -5.20
N GLU A 80 -9.74 3.15 -5.25
CA GLU A 80 -10.69 2.07 -4.96
C GLU A 80 -10.48 1.42 -3.59
N GLY A 81 -9.59 1.96 -2.75
CA GLY A 81 -9.28 1.36 -1.45
C GLY A 81 -8.50 0.04 -1.55
N LEU A 82 -7.84 -0.21 -2.68
CA LEU A 82 -7.18 -1.48 -3.01
C LEU A 82 -5.65 -1.41 -2.92
N ALA A 83 -5.08 -0.24 -2.67
CA ALA A 83 -3.64 -0.06 -2.52
C ALA A 83 -3.24 0.88 -1.38
N VAL A 84 -1.99 0.71 -0.92
CA VAL A 84 -1.29 1.54 0.06
C VAL A 84 0.18 1.67 -0.32
N ASP A 85 0.73 2.86 -0.16
CA ASP A 85 2.17 3.12 -0.26
C ASP A 85 2.77 3.03 1.14
N ARG A 86 3.56 1.99 1.39
CA ARG A 86 4.29 1.80 2.65
C ARG A 86 5.50 2.72 2.69
N TYR A 87 5.69 3.42 3.80
CA TYR A 87 6.88 4.26 3.99
C TYR A 87 8.13 3.37 4.09
N ASP A 88 9.02 3.51 3.11
CA ASP A 88 10.23 2.68 2.98
C ASP A 88 11.44 3.55 2.62
N PRO A 89 11.88 4.45 3.53
CA PRO A 89 12.91 5.45 3.23
C PRO A 89 14.28 4.83 2.92
N ARG A 90 14.49 3.54 3.25
CA ARG A 90 15.76 2.81 3.07
C ARG A 90 15.68 1.72 1.99
N GLY A 91 14.50 1.48 1.41
CA GLY A 91 14.29 0.42 0.43
C GLY A 91 14.33 -1.00 1.03
N GLU A 92 14.23 -1.14 2.36
CA GLU A 92 14.34 -2.44 3.05
C GLU A 92 13.08 -3.28 2.85
N ILE A 93 11.91 -2.63 2.82
CA ILE A 93 10.63 -3.29 2.58
C ILE A 93 10.59 -3.79 1.13
N ASP A 94 10.91 -2.92 0.18
CA ASP A 94 10.97 -3.27 -1.24
C ASP A 94 12.02 -4.34 -1.52
N ALA A 95 13.23 -4.23 -0.98
CA ALA A 95 14.28 -5.24 -1.17
C ALA A 95 13.81 -6.63 -0.70
N TRP A 96 13.11 -6.69 0.44
CA TRP A 96 12.55 -7.95 0.91
C TRP A 96 11.46 -8.46 -0.03
N CYS A 97 10.50 -7.63 -0.45
CA CYS A 97 9.42 -8.04 -1.34
C CYS A 97 9.94 -8.52 -2.71
N MET A 98 10.96 -7.85 -3.25
CA MET A 98 11.62 -8.22 -4.50
C MET A 98 12.30 -9.59 -4.42
N ALA A 99 12.83 -9.96 -3.24
CA ALA A 99 13.47 -11.25 -3.01
C ALA A 99 12.47 -12.39 -2.69
N HIS A 100 11.23 -12.07 -2.34
CA HIS A 100 10.22 -13.04 -1.85
C HIS A 100 8.87 -12.96 -2.60
N PRO A 101 8.85 -13.09 -3.94
CA PRO A 101 7.61 -13.00 -4.72
C PRO A 101 6.60 -14.11 -4.39
N ASP A 102 7.07 -15.27 -3.92
CA ASP A 102 6.23 -16.37 -3.43
C ASP A 102 5.44 -15.97 -2.18
N ARG A 103 6.05 -15.20 -1.27
CA ARG A 103 5.40 -14.69 -0.07
C ARG A 103 4.38 -13.61 -0.40
N LEU A 104 4.68 -12.74 -1.37
CA LEU A 104 3.70 -11.81 -1.91
C LEU A 104 2.46 -12.54 -2.47
N ALA A 105 2.68 -13.62 -3.22
CA ALA A 105 1.60 -14.44 -3.76
C ALA A 105 0.76 -15.12 -2.67
N PHE A 106 1.42 -15.66 -1.63
CA PHE A 106 0.74 -16.28 -0.48
C PHE A 106 -0.20 -15.30 0.23
N HIS A 107 0.20 -14.05 0.40
CA HIS A 107 -0.62 -13.00 1.02
C HIS A 107 -1.55 -12.28 0.04
N GLY A 108 -1.54 -12.64 -1.24
CA GLY A 108 -2.37 -12.01 -2.26
C GLY A 108 -1.99 -10.56 -2.60
N ILE A 109 -0.78 -10.13 -2.25
CA ILE A 109 -0.28 -8.75 -2.47
C ILE A 109 0.51 -8.70 -3.77
N PHE A 110 0.29 -7.67 -4.58
CA PHE A 110 1.11 -7.32 -5.74
C PHE A 110 1.83 -6.00 -5.42
N ILE A 111 3.01 -5.80 -5.99
CA ILE A 111 3.79 -4.57 -5.78
C ILE A 111 4.29 -3.96 -7.08
N GLU A 112 4.43 -2.63 -7.09
CA GLU A 112 5.25 -1.98 -8.12
C GLU A 112 6.73 -2.32 -7.91
N HIS A 113 7.49 -2.32 -8.99
CA HIS A 113 8.92 -2.61 -8.94
C HIS A 113 9.67 -1.48 -8.21
N SER A 114 10.60 -1.85 -7.31
CA SER A 114 11.30 -0.92 -6.41
C SER A 114 12.04 0.24 -7.09
N SER A 115 12.48 0.04 -8.32
CA SER A 115 13.08 1.11 -9.14
C SER A 115 12.12 2.26 -9.50
N LYS A 116 10.81 2.08 -9.27
CA LYS A 116 9.76 3.09 -9.51
C LYS A 116 9.17 3.66 -8.23
N THR A 117 9.54 3.11 -7.08
CA THR A 117 9.05 3.51 -5.76
C THR A 117 10.19 3.95 -4.83
N PRO A 118 11.12 4.83 -5.25
CA PRO A 118 12.26 5.20 -4.38
C PRO A 118 11.80 5.89 -3.09
N GLY A 119 11.93 5.20 -1.95
CA GLY A 119 11.54 5.71 -0.63
C GLY A 119 10.16 5.25 -0.15
N TRP A 120 9.45 4.42 -0.92
CA TRP A 120 8.20 3.79 -0.51
C TRP A 120 8.04 2.41 -1.17
N SER A 121 7.07 1.62 -0.74
CA SER A 121 6.74 0.34 -1.39
C SER A 121 5.25 0.34 -1.70
N HIS A 122 4.88 0.30 -2.98
CA HIS A 122 3.48 0.32 -3.41
C HIS A 122 2.88 -1.07 -3.34
N TRP A 123 1.87 -1.28 -2.49
CA TRP A 123 1.21 -2.58 -2.29
C TRP A 123 -0.25 -2.52 -2.71
N THR A 124 -0.71 -3.52 -3.46
CA THR A 124 -2.10 -3.63 -3.92
C THR A 124 -2.61 -5.07 -3.86
N ILE A 125 -3.89 -5.27 -3.53
CA ILE A 125 -4.55 -6.59 -3.63
C ILE A 125 -5.25 -6.81 -4.98
N LYS A 126 -5.25 -5.79 -5.84
CA LYS A 126 -5.72 -5.87 -7.22
C LYS A 126 -4.58 -6.32 -8.12
N SER A 127 -4.76 -7.43 -8.84
CA SER A 127 -3.82 -7.88 -9.85
C SER A 127 -3.62 -6.81 -10.94
N PRO A 128 -2.37 -6.55 -11.37
CA PRO A 128 -2.13 -5.73 -12.56
C PRO A 128 -2.61 -6.48 -13.81
N ALA A 129 -2.76 -5.75 -14.92
CA ALA A 129 -3.17 -6.32 -16.20
C ALA A 129 -2.17 -7.36 -16.73
N SER A 130 -0.89 -7.23 -16.40
CA SER A 130 0.14 -8.21 -16.74
C SER A 130 0.02 -9.53 -15.97
N GLY A 131 -0.71 -9.55 -14.86
CA GLY A 131 -0.74 -10.69 -13.91
C GLY A 131 0.55 -10.86 -13.09
N ASN A 132 1.59 -10.08 -13.35
CA ASN A 132 2.87 -10.22 -12.65
C ASN A 132 2.75 -9.75 -11.19
N ARG A 133 3.35 -10.53 -10.28
CA ARG A 133 3.37 -10.22 -8.85
C ARG A 133 4.10 -8.91 -8.53
N ILE A 134 5.21 -8.70 -9.23
CA ILE A 134 6.00 -7.46 -9.23
C ILE A 134 5.83 -6.87 -10.64
N PHE A 135 5.37 -5.63 -10.74
CA PHE A 135 5.01 -5.03 -12.01
C PHE A 135 5.58 -3.61 -12.18
N MET A 136 5.65 -3.15 -13.43
CA MET A 136 5.93 -1.76 -13.73
C MET A 136 4.60 -0.98 -13.76
N PRO A 137 4.52 0.20 -13.14
CA PRO A 137 3.30 1.02 -13.07
C PRO A 137 2.78 1.48 -14.43
#